data_AF-A0A0S8DJF3-F1
#
_entry.id   AF-A0A0S8DJF3-F1
#
_cell.length_a   1.000
_cell.length_b   1.000
_cell.length_c   1.000
_cell.angle_alpha   90.00
_cell.angle_beta   90.00
_cell.angle_gamma   90.00
#
_symmetry.space_group_name_H-M   'P 1'
#
loop_
_entity.id
_entity.type
_entity.pdbx_description
1 polymer ?
#
loop_
_entity_poly.entity_id
_entity_poly.type
_entity_poly.pdbx_seq_one_letter_code
_entity_poly.pdbx_strand_id
1 'polypeptide(L)'
;METIEAVIFDWGGVLIDDPRAGLLRYCADAFGVSQDDYTPVHDSFLDDFHTGAISEQMFWHRISAELGKPAPQRRSLWDEAFRAAYVARPEVFSLVTSLHEKGHKTALLSNTELPAVRF
;
A
#
# COMPACT_ATOMS: atom_id res chain seq x y z
N MET A 1 -32.14 -18.24 -11.22
CA MET A 1 -30.70 -17.93 -11.12
C MET A 1 -30.62 -16.47 -10.73
N GLU A 2 -29.87 -16.13 -9.70
CA GLU A 2 -29.70 -14.72 -9.32
C GLU A 2 -28.73 -14.03 -10.29
N THR A 3 -29.03 -12.78 -10.65
CA THR A 3 -28.22 -11.99 -11.57
C THR A 3 -27.24 -11.16 -10.76
N ILE A 4 -25.97 -11.12 -11.16
CA ILE A 4 -24.97 -10.26 -10.51
C ILE A 4 -25.24 -8.80 -10.89
N GLU A 5 -25.58 -7.98 -9.90
CA GLU A 5 -25.86 -6.54 -10.09
C GLU A 5 -24.61 -5.66 -9.92
N ALA A 6 -23.65 -6.10 -9.11
CA ALA A 6 -22.45 -5.33 -8.79
C ALA A 6 -21.21 -6.22 -8.69
N VAL A 7 -20.06 -5.68 -9.07
CA VAL A 7 -18.74 -6.29 -8.92
C VAL A 7 -17.83 -5.30 -8.19
N ILE A 8 -17.30 -5.73 -7.05
CA ILE A 8 -16.41 -4.92 -6.22
C ILE A 8 -15.00 -5.48 -6.38
N PHE A 9 -14.04 -4.61 -6.65
CA PHE A 9 -12.64 -4.95 -6.84
C PHE A 9 -11.83 -4.52 -5.62
N ASP A 10 -10.93 -5.39 -5.19
CA ASP A 10 -9.81 -4.98 -4.34
C ASP A 10 -8.76 -4.24 -5.19
N TRP A 11 -7.79 -3.63 -4.55
CA TRP A 11 -6.72 -2.88 -5.20
C TRP A 11 -5.44 -3.70 -5.31
N GLY A 12 -4.79 -3.97 -4.18
CA GLY A 12 -3.54 -4.71 -4.09
C GLY A 12 -3.69 -6.15 -4.55
N GLY A 13 -2.88 -6.58 -5.51
CA GLY A 13 -2.97 -7.94 -6.08
C GLY A 13 -4.14 -8.16 -7.05
N VAL A 14 -5.02 -7.16 -7.24
CA VAL A 14 -6.17 -7.24 -8.16
C VAL A 14 -6.08 -6.20 -9.26
N LEU A 15 -6.21 -4.91 -8.95
CA LEU A 15 -6.07 -3.83 -9.93
C LEU A 15 -4.60 -3.45 -10.16
N ILE A 16 -3.76 -3.66 -9.15
CA ILE A 16 -2.31 -3.52 -9.22
C ILE A 16 -1.63 -4.81 -8.75
N ASP A 17 -0.33 -4.96 -8.98
CA ASP A 17 0.47 -5.94 -8.24
C ASP A 17 0.41 -5.65 -6.73
N ASP A 18 0.60 -6.67 -5.89
CA ASP A 18 0.70 -6.44 -4.44
C ASP A 18 1.92 -5.56 -4.15
N PRO A 19 1.72 -4.31 -3.65
CA PRO A 19 2.81 -3.37 -3.48
C PRO A 19 3.68 -3.71 -2.26
N ARG A 20 3.24 -4.59 -1.36
CA ARG A 20 3.89 -4.80 -0.05
C ARG A 20 5.36 -5.14 -0.18
N ALA A 21 5.71 -6.08 -1.07
CA ALA A 21 7.09 -6.50 -1.24
C ALA A 21 8.00 -5.35 -1.71
N GLY A 22 7.54 -4.56 -2.68
CA GLY A 22 8.25 -3.40 -3.20
C GLY A 22 8.36 -2.26 -2.18
N LEU A 23 7.28 -2.01 -1.43
CA LEU A 23 7.23 -0.99 -0.39
C LEU A 23 8.24 -1.30 0.73
N LEU A 24 8.20 -2.53 1.25
CA LEU A 24 9.12 -2.97 2.31
C LEU A 24 10.59 -2.92 1.85
N ARG A 25 10.86 -3.30 0.60
CA ARG A 25 12.22 -3.22 0.02
C ARG A 25 12.69 -1.77 -0.04
N TYR A 26 11.87 -0.87 -0.59
CA TYR A 26 12.20 0.54 -0.72
C TYR A 26 12.51 1.18 0.64
N CYS A 27 11.67 0.89 1.64
CA CYS A 27 11.88 1.41 2.99
C CYS A 27 13.13 0.82 3.65
N ALA A 28 13.38 -0.49 3.54
CA ALA A 28 14.59 -1.12 4.06
C ALA A 28 15.87 -0.48 3.48
N ASP A 29 15.88 -0.24 2.17
CA ASP A 29 16.99 0.43 1.47
C ASP A 29 17.18 1.87 1.99
N ALA A 30 16.09 2.59 2.26
CA ALA A 30 16.15 3.95 2.83
C ALA A 30 16.76 3.98 4.25
N PHE A 31 16.58 2.92 5.04
CA PHE A 31 17.20 2.76 6.36
C PHE A 31 18.60 2.12 6.30
N GLY A 32 19.03 1.63 5.13
CA GLY A 32 20.32 0.96 4.95
C GLY A 32 20.41 -0.37 5.70
N VAL A 33 19.32 -1.12 5.75
CA VAL A 33 19.22 -2.44 6.40
C VAL A 33 18.68 -3.49 5.43
N SER A 34 18.80 -4.77 5.78
CA SER A 34 18.17 -5.82 4.99
C SER A 34 16.64 -5.78 5.15
N GLN A 35 15.90 -6.27 4.15
CA GLN A 35 14.44 -6.38 4.26
C GLN A 35 14.03 -7.36 5.37
N ASP A 36 14.83 -8.40 5.62
CA ASP A 36 14.56 -9.39 6.66
C ASP A 36 14.66 -8.78 8.06
N ASP A 37 15.60 -7.87 8.28
CA ASP A 37 15.71 -7.12 9.53
C ASP A 37 14.64 -6.02 9.65
N TYR A 38 14.26 -5.41 8.53
CA TYR A 38 13.29 -4.31 8.48
C TYR A 38 11.85 -4.76 8.73
N THR A 39 11.44 -5.86 8.10
CA THR A 39 10.03 -6.28 8.02
C THR A 39 9.39 -6.50 9.40
N PRO A 40 10.02 -7.21 10.36
CA PRO A 40 9.43 -7.41 11.68
C PRO A 40 9.21 -6.11 12.45
N VAL A 41 10.16 -5.16 12.34
CA VAL A 41 10.07 -3.86 12.99
C VAL A 41 8.96 -3.01 12.37
N HIS A 42 8.88 -2.97 11.03
CA HIS A 42 7.79 -2.31 10.32
C HIS A 42 6.42 -2.86 10.76
N ASP A 43 6.25 -4.18 10.73
CA ASP A 43 4.97 -4.84 11.03
C ASP A 43 4.52 -4.61 12.48
N SER A 44 5.47 -4.47 13.42
CA SER A 44 5.16 -4.21 14.84
C SER A 44 4.45 -2.86 15.10
N PHE A 45 4.54 -1.90 14.18
CA PHE A 45 3.91 -0.58 14.31
C PHE A 45 2.83 -0.34 13.25
N LEU A 46 2.59 -1.30 12.37
CA LEU A 46 1.77 -1.12 11.17
C LEU A 46 0.30 -0.90 11.52
N ASP A 47 -0.23 -1.66 12.48
CA ASP A 47 -1.64 -1.54 12.90
C ASP A 47 -1.95 -0.17 13.51
N ASP A 48 -1.05 0.36 14.34
CA ASP A 48 -1.16 1.71 14.90
C ASP A 48 -1.19 2.76 13.78
N PHE A 49 -0.39 2.57 12.73
CA PHE A 49 -0.35 3.49 11.59
C PHE A 49 -1.63 3.39 10.73
N HIS A 50 -2.07 2.18 10.41
CA HIS A 50 -3.27 1.93 9.60
C HIS A 50 -4.55 2.41 10.27
N THR A 51 -4.64 2.30 11.60
CA THR A 51 -5.78 2.79 12.37
C THR A 51 -5.74 4.31 12.60
N GLY A 52 -4.67 4.98 12.19
CA GLY A 52 -4.46 6.41 12.40
C GLY A 52 -4.09 6.76 13.86
N ALA A 53 -3.76 5.77 14.70
CA ALA A 53 -3.32 5.99 16.07
C ALA A 53 -1.96 6.70 16.13
N ILE A 54 -1.12 6.54 15.10
CA ILE A 54 0.13 7.28 14.93
C ILE A 54 0.22 7.92 13.54
N SER A 55 0.90 9.06 13.47
CA SER A 55 1.22 9.71 12.20
C SER A 55 2.36 8.97 11.48
N GLU A 56 2.51 9.21 10.16
CA GLU A 56 3.64 8.71 9.38
C GLU A 56 5.00 9.12 10.01
N GLN A 57 5.11 10.36 10.51
CA GLN A 57 6.33 10.83 11.19
C GLN A 57 6.63 10.00 12.44
N MET A 58 5.61 9.69 13.24
CA MET A 58 5.76 8.89 14.46
C MET A 58 6.09 7.42 14.11
N PHE A 59 5.48 6.87 13.06
CA PHE A 59 5.78 5.54 12.54
C PHE A 59 7.27 5.41 12.18
N TRP A 60 7.81 6.36 11.40
CA TRP A 60 9.24 6.37 11.07
C TRP A 60 10.15 6.61 12.25
N HIS A 61 9.74 7.44 13.21
CA HIS A 61 10.51 7.66 14.43
C HIS A 61 10.63 6.39 15.28
N ARG A 62 9.54 5.62 15.43
CA ARG A 62 9.55 4.34 16.17
C ARG A 62 10.42 3.29 15.48
N ILE A 63 10.30 3.16 14.16
CA ILE A 63 11.14 2.24 13.37
C ILE A 63 12.63 2.64 13.47
N SER A 64 12.92 3.94 13.39
CA SER A 64 14.28 4.48 13.55
C SER A 64 14.89 4.15 14.91
N ALA A 65 14.10 4.29 15.98
CA ALA A 65 14.53 3.96 17.33
C ALA A 65 14.82 2.46 17.50
N GLU A 66 13.94 1.59 16.99
CA GLU A 66 14.07 0.13 17.10
C GLU A 66 15.25 -0.40 16.26
N LEU A 67 15.45 0.12 15.04
CA LEU A 67 16.57 -0.28 14.19
C LEU A 67 17.92 0.32 14.60
N GLY A 68 17.92 1.32 15.51
CA GLY A 68 19.13 2.08 15.83
C GLY A 68 19.71 2.84 14.62
N LYS A 69 18.86 3.22 13.67
CA LYS A 69 19.23 3.91 12.42
C LYS A 69 18.59 5.29 12.37
N PRO A 70 19.21 6.31 11.75
CA PRO A 70 18.57 7.61 11.57
C PRO A 70 17.33 7.48 10.66
N ALA A 71 16.23 8.15 11.03
CA ALA A 71 15.05 8.22 10.18
C ALA A 71 15.38 8.94 8.85
N PRO A 72 14.99 8.39 7.69
CA PRO A 72 15.16 9.04 6.40
C PRO A 72 14.52 10.43 6.37
N GLN A 73 15.27 11.43 5.90
CA GLN A 73 14.79 12.81 5.78
C GLN A 73 13.98 12.98 4.48
N ARG A 74 12.77 12.42 4.45
CA ARG A 74 11.84 12.47 3.32
C ARG A 74 10.56 13.20 3.71
N ARG A 75 9.85 13.76 2.72
CA ARG A 75 8.55 14.42 2.96
C ARG A 75 7.47 13.39 3.32
N SER A 76 7.43 12.28 2.60
CA SER A 76 6.61 11.09 2.90
C SER A 76 7.32 9.89 2.29
N LEU A 77 7.99 9.11 3.14
CA LEU A 77 8.65 7.89 2.68
C LEU A 77 7.60 6.86 2.24
N TRP A 78 6.40 6.88 2.83
CA TRP A 78 5.30 5.99 2.44
C TRP A 78 4.83 6.26 1.01
N ASP A 79 4.58 7.53 0.65
CA ASP A 79 4.19 7.90 -0.72
C ASP A 79 5.29 7.54 -1.72
N GLU A 80 6.56 7.83 -1.41
CA GLU A 80 7.70 7.47 -2.26
C GLU A 80 7.81 5.95 -2.46
N ALA A 81 7.69 5.16 -1.39
CA ALA A 81 7.76 3.71 -1.43
C ALA A 81 6.59 3.08 -2.19
N PHE A 82 5.37 3.60 -1.97
CA PHE A 82 4.19 3.15 -2.71
C PHE A 82 4.31 3.45 -4.20
N ARG A 83 4.77 4.66 -4.59
CA ARG A 83 5.04 5.00 -6.01
C ARG A 83 6.02 4.04 -6.65
N ALA A 84 7.09 3.70 -5.93
CA ALA A 84 8.11 2.80 -6.44
C ALA A 84 7.60 1.36 -6.62
N ALA A 85 6.65 0.94 -5.78
CA ALA A 85 6.05 -0.40 -5.81
C ALA A 85 4.82 -0.52 -6.73
N TYR A 86 4.24 0.61 -7.16
CA TYR A 86 3.00 0.63 -7.93
C TYR A 86 3.19 0.07 -9.34
N VAL A 87 2.50 -1.02 -9.64
CA VAL A 87 2.42 -1.61 -10.98
C VAL A 87 0.96 -1.91 -11.30
N ALA A 88 0.37 -1.13 -12.21
CA ALA A 88 -1.00 -1.35 -12.66
C ALA A 88 -1.13 -2.66 -13.45
N ARG A 89 -2.32 -3.29 -13.38
CA ARG A 89 -2.72 -4.46 -14.20
C ARG A 89 -3.74 -4.02 -15.26
N PRO A 90 -3.31 -3.54 -16.46
CA PRO A 90 -4.21 -2.95 -17.45
C PRO A 90 -5.35 -3.88 -17.90
N GLU A 91 -5.12 -5.19 -17.84
CA GLU A 91 -6.11 -6.22 -18.15
C GLU A 91 -7.28 -6.22 -17.18
N VAL A 92 -7.03 -5.99 -15.88
CA VAL A 92 -8.09 -5.95 -14.86
C VAL A 92 -8.83 -4.61 -14.95
N PHE A 93 -8.13 -3.50 -15.18
CA PHE A 93 -8.79 -2.23 -15.50
C PHE A 93 -9.71 -2.34 -16.71
N SER A 94 -9.25 -3.01 -17.78
CA SER A 94 -10.07 -3.24 -18.97
C SER A 94 -11.31 -4.10 -18.67
N LEU A 95 -11.18 -5.08 -17.76
CA LEU A 95 -12.32 -5.86 -17.28
C LEU A 95 -13.33 -4.99 -16.51
N VAL A 96 -12.85 -4.12 -15.61
CA VAL A 96 -13.71 -3.18 -14.86
C VAL A 96 -14.49 -2.30 -15.84
N THR A 97 -13.81 -1.72 -16.83
CA THR A 97 -14.46 -0.91 -17.88
C THR A 97 -15.52 -1.71 -18.63
N SER A 98 -15.20 -2.93 -19.07
CA SER A 98 -16.16 -3.77 -19.80
C SER A 98 -17.40 -4.12 -18.97
N LEU A 99 -17.24 -4.41 -17.68
CA LEU A 99 -18.36 -4.71 -16.79
C LEU A 99 -19.26 -3.50 -16.57
N HIS A 100 -18.65 -2.33 -16.39
CA HIS A 100 -19.36 -1.07 -16.25
C HIS A 100 -20.17 -0.73 -17.50
N GLU A 101 -19.56 -0.86 -18.69
CA GLU A 101 -20.22 -0.63 -19.99
C GLU A 101 -21.37 -1.61 -20.25
N LYS A 102 -21.31 -2.82 -19.68
CA LYS A 102 -22.40 -3.82 -19.73
C LYS A 102 -23.52 -3.58 -18.73
N GLY A 103 -23.44 -2.52 -17.91
CA GLY A 103 -24.47 -2.12 -16.96
C GLY A 103 -24.32 -2.70 -15.56
N HIS A 104 -23.20 -3.37 -15.24
CA HIS A 104 -22.90 -3.75 -13.86
C HIS A 104 -22.41 -2.54 -13.07
N LYS A 105 -22.82 -2.44 -11.81
CA LYS A 105 -22.21 -1.48 -10.89
C LYS A 105 -20.79 -1.95 -10.55
N THR A 106 -19.81 -1.07 -10.66
CA THR A 106 -18.42 -1.35 -10.28
C THR A 106 -18.01 -0.45 -9.13
N ALA A 107 -17.24 -1.00 -8.18
CA ALA A 107 -16.72 -0.26 -7.04
C ALA A 107 -15.34 -0.77 -6.63
N LEU A 108 -14.57 0.09 -5.94
CA LEU A 108 -13.31 -0.25 -5.28
C LEU A 108 -13.57 -0.42 -3.78
N LEU A 109 -13.10 -1.52 -3.20
CA LEU A 109 -13.08 -1.73 -1.75
C LEU A 109 -11.72 -2.29 -1.37
N SER A 110 -10.90 -1.48 -0.72
CA SER A 110 -9.56 -1.90 -0.32
C SER A 110 -9.19 -1.28 1.03
N ASN A 111 -8.37 -1.99 1.79
CA ASN A 111 -7.72 -1.44 2.98
C ASN A 111 -6.56 -0.60 2.48
N THR A 112 -6.64 0.73 2.60
CA THR A 112 -5.62 1.65 2.10
C THR A 112 -5.29 2.71 3.14
N GLU A 113 -4.05 3.18 3.14
CA GLU A 113 -3.62 4.29 3.98
C GLU A 113 -3.84 5.63 3.25
N LEU A 114 -3.97 6.72 4.00
CA LEU A 114 -4.19 8.07 3.45
C LEU A 114 -3.26 8.46 2.29
N PRO A 115 -1.95 8.12 2.30
CA PRO A 115 -1.07 8.43 1.16
C PRO A 115 -1.48 7.72 -0.15
N ALA A 116 -2.04 6.52 -0.05
CA ALA A 116 -2.39 5.70 -1.20
C ALA A 116 -3.68 6.19 -1.91
N VAL A 117 -4.54 6.96 -1.24
CA VAL A 117 -5.77 7.54 -1.82
C VAL A 117 -5.52 8.51 -3.00
N ARG A 118 -4.27 8.92 -3.23
CA ARG A 118 -3.89 9.85 -4.32
C ARG A 118 -3.65 9.18 -5.67
N PHE A 119 -3.80 7.87 -5.76
CA PHE A 119 -3.58 7.05 -6.97
C PHE A 119 -4.90 6.47 -7.46
#